data_AF-A0A925CHL2-F1
#
_entry.id   AF-A0A925CHL2-F1
#
_cell.length_a   1.000
_cell.length_b   1.000
_cell.length_c   1.000
_cell.angle_alpha   90.00
_cell.angle_beta   90.00
_cell.angle_gamma   90.00
#
_symmetry.space_group_name_H-M   'P 1'
#
loop_
_entity.id
_entity.type
_entity.pdbx_description
1 polymer ?
#
loop_
_entity_poly.entity_id
_entity_poly.type
_entity_poly.pdbx_seq_one_letter_code
_entity_poly.pdbx_strand_id
1 'polypeptide(L)'
;PPFYKEELLKLKDHRISEGGVITIKAQQHRSQEQNREDALTRLRELIQSVAIPRKKRRATKPTKGSKQRRLESKTKRGKLKTLRRTLE
;
A
#
# COMPACT_ATOMS: atom_id res chain seq x y z
N PRO A 1 -21.17 7.82 4.82
CA PRO A 1 -20.36 9.00 4.41
C PRO A 1 -19.90 8.87 2.95
N PRO A 2 -19.71 9.97 2.21
CA PRO A 2 -19.37 9.93 0.78
C PRO A 2 -18.07 9.17 0.47
N PHE A 3 -17.07 9.26 1.36
CA PHE A 3 -15.76 8.62 1.15
C PHE A 3 -15.85 7.09 1.00
N TYR A 4 -16.81 6.42 1.65
CA TYR A 4 -16.99 4.98 1.51
C TYR A 4 -17.32 4.59 0.08
N LYS A 5 -18.20 5.36 -0.58
CA LYS A 5 -18.62 5.10 -1.96
C LYS A 5 -17.44 5.29 -2.92
N GLU A 6 -16.66 6.35 -2.73
CA GLU A 6 -15.49 6.63 -3.56
C GLU A 6 -14.39 5.57 -3.40
N GLU A 7 -14.08 5.16 -2.17
CA GLU A 7 -13.05 4.14 -1.91
C GLU A 7 -13.49 2.75 -2.39
N LEU A 8 -14.78 2.41 -2.29
CA LEU A 8 -15.33 1.17 -2.86
C LEU A 8 -15.24 1.17 -4.39
N LEU A 9 -15.53 2.29 -5.05
CA LEU A 9 -15.40 2.42 -6.51
C LEU A 9 -13.94 2.36 -6.99
N LYS A 10 -12.99 2.79 -6.18
CA LYS A 10 -11.54 2.65 -6.47
C LYS A 10 -11.03 1.22 -6.29
N LEU A 11 -11.77 0.38 -5.56
CA LEU A 11 -11.39 -1.00 -5.29
C LEU A 11 -11.61 -1.84 -6.55
N LYS A 12 -10.55 -2.52 -7.00
CA LYS A 12 -10.63 -3.49 -8.09
C LYS A 12 -11.15 -4.82 -7.53
N ASP A 13 -12.45 -4.88 -7.30
CA ASP A 13 -13.16 -6.07 -6.85
C ASP A 13 -14.19 -6.49 -7.90
N HIS A 14 -14.20 -7.77 -8.26
CA HIS A 14 -15.14 -8.36 -9.22
C HIS A 14 -16.61 -8.28 -8.75
N ARG A 15 -16.84 -8.07 -7.45
CA ARG A 15 -18.17 -7.93 -6.86
C ARG A 15 -18.79 -6.55 -7.08
N ILE A 16 -18.01 -5.57 -7.53
CA ILE A 16 -18.44 -4.17 -7.69
C ILE A 16 -18.50 -3.87 -9.18
N SER A 17 -19.69 -3.52 -9.68
CA SER A 17 -19.84 -3.08 -11.08
C SER A 17 -19.38 -1.64 -11.29
N GLU A 18 -19.09 -1.25 -12.53
CA GLU A 18 -18.73 0.13 -12.87
C GLU A 18 -19.82 1.15 -12.51
N GLY A 19 -21.08 0.71 -12.45
CA GLY A 19 -22.21 1.51 -11.98
C GLY A 19 -22.28 1.68 -10.45
N GLY A 20 -21.34 1.12 -9.69
CA GLY A 20 -21.31 1.17 -8.23
C GLY A 20 -22.32 0.25 -7.55
N VAL A 21 -22.74 -0.82 -8.23
CA VAL A 21 -23.63 -1.83 -7.67
C VAL A 21 -22.79 -2.99 -7.12
N ILE A 22 -23.03 -3.36 -5.86
CA ILE A 22 -22.34 -4.48 -5.20
C ILE A 22 -23.21 -5.73 -5.33
N THR A 23 -22.68 -6.78 -5.96
CA THR A 23 -23.35 -8.08 -6.11
C THR A 23 -22.62 -9.12 -5.28
N ILE A 24 -23.28 -9.62 -4.22
CA ILE A 24 -22.76 -10.67 -3.35
C ILE A 24 -23.64 -11.90 -3.49
N LYS A 25 -23.03 -13.03 -3.87
CA LYS A 25 -23.70 -14.33 -3.91
C LYS A 25 -23.32 -15.13 -2.65
N ALA A 26 -24.31 -15.59 -1.90
CA ALA A 26 -24.14 -16.50 -0.77
C ALA A 26 -24.92 -17.79 -1.02
N GLN A 27 -24.20 -18.91 -1.09
CA GLN A 27 -24.74 -20.22 -1.44
C GLN A 27 -24.06 -21.35 -0.63
N GLN A 28 -23.51 -21.02 0.54
CA GLN A 28 -22.75 -21.98 1.36
C GLN A 28 -23.66 -22.89 2.20
N HIS A 29 -24.84 -22.40 2.58
CA HIS A 29 -25.73 -23.10 3.49
C HIS A 29 -27.01 -23.57 2.79
N ARG A 30 -27.67 -24.57 3.38
CA ARG A 30 -28.98 -25.04 2.92
C ARG A 30 -30.11 -24.09 3.34
N SER A 31 -29.96 -23.38 4.46
CA SER A 31 -30.94 -22.40 4.93
C SER A 31 -30.75 -21.04 4.27
N GLN A 32 -31.86 -20.41 3.87
CA GLN A 32 -31.86 -19.04 3.35
C GLN A 32 -31.41 -18.03 4.40
N GLU A 33 -31.79 -18.21 5.66
CA GLU A 33 -31.42 -17.30 6.75
C GLU A 33 -29.90 -17.28 6.96
N GLN A 34 -29.29 -18.46 7.00
CA GLN A 34 -27.83 -18.58 7.11
C GLN A 34 -27.11 -17.94 5.91
N ASN A 35 -27.61 -18.17 4.68
CA ASN A 35 -27.05 -17.50 3.50
C ASN A 35 -27.23 -15.97 3.54
N ARG A 36 -28.32 -15.47 4.12
CA ARG A 36 -28.57 -14.04 4.29
C ARG A 36 -27.59 -13.43 5.29
N GLU A 37 -27.37 -14.08 6.43
CA GLU A 37 -26.40 -13.64 7.44
C GLU A 37 -24.96 -13.65 6.89
N ASP A 38 -24.61 -14.68 6.14
CA ASP A 38 -23.32 -14.79 5.45
C ASP A 38 -23.12 -13.66 4.42
N ALA A 39 -24.14 -13.38 3.59
CA ALA A 39 -24.09 -12.26 2.65
C ALA A 39 -23.91 -10.90 3.36
N LEU A 40 -24.63 -10.68 4.47
CA LEU A 40 -24.49 -9.46 5.28
C LEU A 40 -23.11 -9.35 5.92
N THR A 41 -22.54 -10.47 6.36
CA THR A 41 -21.20 -10.51 6.96
C THR A 41 -20.14 -10.15 5.92
N ARG A 42 -20.19 -10.76 4.72
CA ARG A 42 -19.30 -10.41 3.60
C ARG A 42 -19.43 -8.94 3.18
N LEU A 43 -20.65 -8.41 3.17
CA LEU A 43 -20.89 -6.99 2.88
C LEU A 43 -20.22 -6.09 3.92
N ARG A 44 -20.37 -6.43 5.20
CA ARG A 44 -19.76 -5.69 6.32
C ARG A 44 -18.24 -5.68 6.21
N GLU A 45 -17.63 -6.84 5.95
CA GLU A 45 -16.18 -6.97 5.77
C GLU A 45 -15.67 -6.14 4.59
N LEU A 46 -16.40 -6.17 3.46
CA LEU A 46 -16.07 -5.37 2.28
C LEU A 46 -16.06 -3.87 2.61
N ILE A 47 -17.08 -3.38 3.31
CA ILE A 47 -17.16 -1.97 3.74
C ILE A 47 -16.07 -1.64 4.77
N GLN A 48 -15.77 -2.55 5.70
CA GLN A 48 -14.69 -2.35 6.68
C GLN A 48 -13.32 -2.27 6.02
N SER A 49 -13.09 -2.99 4.92
CA SER A 49 -11.82 -2.97 4.19
C SER A 49 -11.43 -1.57 3.67
N VAL A 50 -12.43 -0.75 3.33
CA VAL A 50 -12.25 0.64 2.88
C VAL A 50 -12.43 1.67 3.98
N ALA A 51 -12.99 1.27 5.12
CA ALA A 51 -13.28 2.17 6.23
C ALA A 51 -12.02 2.81 6.80
N ILE A 52 -10.89 2.10 6.71
CA ILE A 52 -9.61 2.55 7.27
C ILE A 52 -8.74 3.09 6.13
N PRO A 53 -8.62 4.43 5.99
CA PRO A 53 -7.77 5.00 4.97
C PRO A 53 -6.30 4.63 5.24
N ARG A 54 -5.62 4.10 4.22
CA ARG A 54 -4.18 3.81 4.33
C ARG A 54 -3.42 5.12 4.49
N LYS A 55 -2.70 5.28 5.62
CA LYS A 55 -1.86 6.45 5.87
C LYS A 55 -0.81 6.58 4.77
N LYS A 56 -0.78 7.71 4.08
CA LYS A 56 0.21 7.99 3.03
C LYS A 56 1.63 7.84 3.60
N ARG A 57 2.43 6.93 3.03
CA ARG A 57 3.85 6.79 3.37
C ARG A 57 4.57 8.07 2.97
N ARG A 58 5.25 8.70 3.92
CA ARG A 58 6.20 9.78 3.64
C ARG A 58 7.57 9.14 3.41
N ALA A 59 8.19 9.44 2.27
CA ALA A 59 9.53 8.94 1.98
C ALA A 59 10.52 9.41 3.05
N THR A 60 11.36 8.50 3.53
CA THR A 60 12.40 8.84 4.51
C THR A 60 13.57 9.50 3.80
N LYS A 61 14.14 10.54 4.42
CA LYS A 61 15.40 11.14 3.93
C LYS A 61 16.56 10.19 4.27
N PRO A 62 17.65 10.15 3.47
CA PRO A 62 18.86 9.43 3.85
C PRO A 62 19.36 9.86 5.23
N THR A 63 19.82 8.90 6.03
CA THR A 63 20.29 9.15 7.39
C THR A 63 21.54 10.04 7.40
N LYS A 64 21.76 10.79 8.49
CA LYS A 64 22.98 11.60 8.65
C LYS A 64 24.24 10.74 8.52
N GLY A 65 24.25 9.54 9.09
CA GLY A 65 25.35 8.58 8.98
C GLY A 65 25.62 8.12 7.54
N SER A 66 24.58 7.88 6.74
CA SER A 66 24.74 7.57 5.31
C SER A 66 25.41 8.72 4.55
N LYS A 67 25.00 9.97 4.83
CA LYS A 67 25.61 11.16 4.22
C LYS A 67 27.09 11.31 4.59
N GLN A 68 27.41 11.08 5.87
CA GLN A 68 28.78 11.17 6.39
C GLN A 68 29.70 10.11 5.74
N ARG A 69 29.29 8.83 5.76
CA ARG A 69 30.06 7.74 5.12
C ARG A 69 30.29 7.97 3.63
N ARG A 70 29.32 8.55 2.92
CA ARG A 70 29.47 8.92 1.50
C ARG A 70 30.57 9.97 1.32
N LEU A 71 30.61 11.00 2.17
CA LEU A 71 31.64 12.04 2.11
C LEU A 71 33.02 11.46 2.46
N GLU A 72 33.13 10.64 3.49
CA GLU A 72 34.37 9.96 3.88
C GLU A 72 34.88 9.02 2.78
N SER A 73 33.98 8.27 2.15
CA SER A 73 34.33 7.40 1.02
C SER A 73 34.83 8.24 -0.17
N LYS A 74 34.19 9.40 -0.43
CA LYS A 74 34.61 10.33 -1.48
C LYS A 74 36.00 10.89 -1.20
N THR A 75 36.28 11.33 0.03
CA THR A 75 37.60 11.87 0.41
C THR A 75 38.68 10.79 0.38
N LYS A 76 38.41 9.60 0.91
CA LYS A 76 39.33 8.44 0.85
C LYS A 76 39.67 8.10 -0.59
N ARG A 77 38.67 8.04 -1.48
CA ARG A 77 38.90 7.76 -2.91
C ARG A 77 39.70 8.87 -3.60
N GLY A 78 39.49 10.14 -3.23
CA GLY A 78 40.29 11.27 -3.70
C GLY A 78 41.77 11.12 -3.32
N LYS A 79 42.05 10.85 -2.03
CA LYS A 79 43.42 10.61 -1.52
C LYS A 79 44.08 9.41 -2.21
N LEU A 80 43.35 8.32 -2.42
CA LEU A 80 43.88 7.16 -3.15
C LEU A 80 44.21 7.50 -4.61
N LYS A 81 43.44 8.37 -5.27
CA LYS A 81 43.74 8.80 -6.63
C LYS A 81 44.96 9.72 -6.71
N THR A 82 45.16 10.62 -5.74
CA THR A 82 46.35 11.50 -5.73
C THR A 82 47.62 10.71 -5.49
N LEU A 83 47.59 9.73 -4.58
CA LEU A 83 48.74 8.85 -4.30
C LEU A 83 49.12 7.94 -5.48
N ARG A 84 48.16 7.63 -6.37
CA ARG A 84 48.42 6.85 -7.59
C ARG A 84 49.01 7.67 -8.72
N ARG A 85 49.04 9.00 -8.59
CA ARG A 85 49.63 9.85 -9.61
C ARG A 85 51.15 9.66 -9.51
N THR A 86 51.72 8.94 -10.48
CA THR A 86 53.17 8.79 -10.64
C THR A 86 53.77 10.18 -10.75
N LEU A 87 54.78 10.44 -9.91
CA LEU A 87 55.67 11.59 -10.06
C LEU A 87 56.40 11.39 -11.41
N GLU A 88 56.20 12.32 -12.33
CA GLU A 88 57.26 12.68 -13.29
C GLU A 88 58.22 13.64 -12.60
#